data_AF-A0A1Y1LHN2-F1
#
_entry.id   AF-A0A1Y1LHN2-F1
#
_cell.length_a   1.000
_cell.length_b   1.000
_cell.length_c   1.000
_cell.angle_alpha   90.00
_cell.angle_beta   90.00
_cell.angle_gamma   90.00
#
_symmetry.space_group_name_H-M   'P 1'
#
loop_
_entity.id
_entity.type
_entity.pdbx_description
1 polymer ?
#
loop_
_entity_poly.entity_id
_entity_poly.type
_entity_poly.pdbx_seq_one_letter_code
_entity_poly.pdbx_strand_id
1 'polypeptide(L)'
;MDANVDLKKSWIMIKHTFPILDNNFNWPYAQTTDAQLFETINLINRFGLNATIKSLIISKFEEHVRKFVVPKFWAFFTTDINVGEGFGNFFKAVDYLYTFFTNHIHLIGNTSLLCNSKPIYNAENATDSLKLIIRATLLSQLPLNYNKIIEEFYETALKLENNDDTACPVCGNEPECSCLIYFHATNSKLVELKLLEPLCGQVLTSLIYGYIESYINKTCKDNFDNSYIDALEKWLDQFIINWLRKVYGCDGSSELQEQEYKQKLTNLLYETYTKVRINQLFNIIIGNK
;
A
#
# COMPACT_ATOMS: atom_id res chain seq x y z
N MET A 1 -30.02 17.12 -42.05
CA MET A 1 -29.84 18.59 -41.98
C MET A 1 -28.84 18.88 -40.89
N ASP A 2 -27.55 18.68 -41.17
CA ASP A 2 -26.48 18.92 -40.21
C ASP A 2 -26.11 20.40 -40.24
N ALA A 3 -26.61 21.15 -39.26
CA ALA A 3 -26.04 22.44 -38.92
C ALA A 3 -24.55 22.23 -38.66
N ASN A 4 -23.73 22.84 -39.51
CA ASN A 4 -22.28 22.90 -39.52
C ASN A 4 -21.67 22.84 -38.11
N VAL A 5 -21.47 21.63 -37.57
CA VAL A 5 -20.89 21.48 -36.24
C VAL A 5 -19.42 21.79 -36.40
N ASP A 6 -19.00 22.92 -35.84
CA ASP A 6 -17.60 23.33 -35.84
C ASP A 6 -16.81 22.32 -34.99
N LEU A 7 -16.21 21.35 -35.68
CA LEU A 7 -15.37 20.31 -35.10
C LEU A 7 -14.22 20.90 -34.28
N LYS A 8 -13.74 22.09 -34.66
CA LYS A 8 -12.67 22.79 -33.96
C LYS A 8 -13.16 23.33 -32.62
N LYS A 9 -14.33 23.98 -32.57
CA LYS A 9 -14.97 24.39 -31.30
C LYS A 9 -15.30 23.20 -30.41
N SER A 10 -15.83 22.14 -31.01
CA SER A 10 -16.17 20.88 -30.32
C SER A 10 -14.94 20.24 -29.65
N TRP A 11 -13.80 20.23 -30.35
CA TRP A 11 -12.54 19.72 -29.81
C TRP A 11 -11.94 20.62 -28.72
N ILE A 12 -12.06 21.95 -28.87
CA ILE A 12 -11.64 22.90 -27.82
C ILE A 12 -12.43 22.69 -26.54
N MET A 13 -13.74 22.46 -26.65
CA MET A 13 -14.61 22.15 -25.51
C MET A 13 -14.21 20.84 -24.82
N ILE A 14 -13.95 19.78 -25.60
CA ILE A 14 -13.45 18.50 -25.08
C ILE A 14 -12.11 18.67 -24.34
N LYS A 15 -11.19 19.47 -24.89
CA LYS A 15 -9.90 19.77 -24.22
C LYS A 15 -10.07 20.60 -22.96
N HIS A 16 -11.05 21.50 -22.91
CA HIS A 16 -11.33 22.28 -21.70
C HIS A 16 -11.86 21.38 -20.57
N THR A 17 -12.69 20.39 -20.90
CA THR A 17 -13.22 19.42 -19.93
C THR A 17 -12.23 18.32 -19.56
N PHE A 18 -11.39 17.91 -20.51
CA PHE A 18 -10.31 16.94 -20.30
C PHE A 18 -8.96 17.54 -20.72
N PRO A 19 -8.36 18.41 -19.87
CA PRO A 19 -7.09 19.09 -20.17
C PRO A 19 -5.95 18.14 -20.54
N ILE A 20 -5.98 16.91 -20.03
CA ILE A 20 -5.02 15.83 -20.34
C ILE A 20 -4.90 15.49 -21.85
N LEU A 21 -5.90 15.87 -22.64
CA LEU A 21 -5.88 15.68 -24.10
C LEU A 21 -5.12 16.78 -24.84
N ASP A 22 -4.68 17.83 -24.14
CA ASP A 22 -3.80 18.83 -24.71
C ASP A 22 -2.33 18.44 -24.57
N ASN A 23 -1.54 18.68 -25.62
CA ASN A 23 -0.12 18.29 -25.62
C ASN A 23 0.74 19.19 -24.73
N ASN A 24 0.26 20.42 -24.46
CA ASN A 24 0.93 21.41 -23.60
C ASN A 24 0.38 21.38 -22.16
N PHE A 25 -0.31 20.30 -21.80
CA PHE A 25 -0.95 20.16 -20.52
C PHE A 25 0.07 20.00 -19.37
N ASN A 26 -0.12 20.79 -18.31
CA ASN A 26 0.62 20.69 -17.05
C ASN A 26 -0.33 20.33 -15.91
N TRP A 27 0.11 19.42 -15.05
CA TRP A 27 -0.55 19.10 -13.79
C TRP A 27 -0.20 20.14 -12.71
N PRO A 28 -1.11 20.51 -11.80
CA PRO A 28 -2.52 20.10 -11.67
C PRO A 28 -3.49 20.93 -12.55
N TYR A 29 -4.72 20.46 -12.73
CA TYR A 29 -5.73 21.11 -13.58
C TYR A 29 -6.96 21.60 -12.80
N ALA A 30 -7.60 22.66 -13.30
CA ALA A 30 -8.83 23.18 -12.71
C ALA A 30 -10.00 22.23 -12.96
N GLN A 31 -10.77 21.92 -11.92
CA GLN A 31 -11.96 21.09 -12.05
C GLN A 31 -13.00 21.77 -12.94
N THR A 32 -13.55 21.01 -13.89
CA THR A 32 -14.59 21.49 -14.80
C THR A 32 -15.95 21.50 -14.08
N THR A 33 -16.79 22.50 -14.37
CA THR A 33 -18.16 22.58 -13.83
C THR A 33 -19.05 21.48 -14.42
N ASP A 34 -19.97 20.94 -13.63
CA ASP A 34 -20.90 19.87 -14.04
C ASP A 34 -21.71 20.19 -15.31
N ALA A 35 -22.08 21.46 -15.51
CA ALA A 35 -22.79 21.90 -16.71
C ALA A 35 -21.93 21.73 -17.99
N GLN A 36 -20.65 22.11 -17.94
CA GLN A 36 -19.71 21.97 -19.06
C GLN A 36 -19.36 20.50 -19.33
N LEU A 37 -19.29 19.69 -18.27
CA LEU A 37 -19.11 18.25 -18.36
C LEU A 37 -20.27 17.59 -19.12
N PHE A 38 -21.52 17.91 -18.74
CA PHE A 38 -22.71 17.32 -19.36
C PHE A 38 -22.84 17.68 -20.84
N GLU A 39 -22.60 18.95 -21.21
CA GLU A 39 -22.60 19.38 -22.60
C GLU A 39 -21.52 18.65 -23.42
N THR A 40 -20.33 18.47 -22.85
CA THR A 40 -19.22 17.77 -23.51
C THR A 40 -19.52 16.28 -23.68
N ILE A 41 -20.10 15.63 -22.69
CA ILE A 41 -20.50 14.21 -22.78
C ILE A 41 -21.58 14.03 -23.87
N ASN A 42 -22.58 14.91 -23.94
CA ASN A 42 -23.60 14.86 -24.98
C ASN A 42 -23.02 15.05 -26.38
N LEU A 43 -22.04 15.95 -26.52
CA LEU A 43 -21.31 16.16 -27.76
C LEU A 43 -20.53 14.89 -28.16
N ILE A 44 -19.78 14.30 -27.24
CA ILE A 44 -19.01 13.07 -27.48
C ILE A 44 -19.92 11.90 -27.86
N ASN A 45 -21.08 11.78 -27.18
CA ASN A 45 -22.10 10.79 -27.47
C ASN A 45 -22.68 10.97 -28.87
N ARG A 46 -23.01 12.20 -29.26
CA ARG A 46 -23.53 12.51 -30.60
C ARG A 46 -22.56 12.11 -31.71
N PHE A 47 -21.25 12.22 -31.48
CA PHE A 47 -20.22 11.82 -32.44
C PHE A 47 -19.80 10.34 -32.34
N GLY A 48 -20.30 9.59 -31.35
CA GLY A 48 -19.90 8.19 -31.14
C GLY A 48 -18.43 8.01 -30.72
N LEU A 49 -17.76 9.07 -30.25
CA LEU A 49 -16.31 9.07 -29.94
C LEU A 49 -15.98 8.58 -28.52
N ASN A 50 -16.96 8.05 -27.80
CA ASN A 50 -16.84 7.62 -26.40
C ASN A 50 -15.63 6.72 -26.14
N ALA A 51 -15.52 5.62 -26.90
CA ALA A 51 -14.44 4.64 -26.71
C ALA A 51 -13.07 5.24 -27.02
N THR A 52 -12.97 6.03 -28.09
CA THR A 52 -11.72 6.67 -28.53
C THR A 52 -11.22 7.69 -27.52
N ILE A 53 -12.09 8.59 -27.06
CA ILE A 53 -11.72 9.63 -26.09
C ILE A 53 -11.36 8.99 -24.75
N LYS A 54 -12.16 8.02 -24.29
CA LYS A 54 -11.85 7.26 -23.07
C LYS A 54 -10.48 6.60 -23.14
N SER A 55 -10.19 5.89 -24.24
CA SER A 55 -8.89 5.24 -24.45
C SER A 55 -7.74 6.25 -24.50
N LEU A 56 -7.94 7.40 -25.13
CA LEU A 56 -6.94 8.47 -25.20
C LEU A 56 -6.62 9.03 -23.82
N ILE A 57 -7.65 9.32 -23.00
CA ILE A 57 -7.47 9.84 -21.64
C ILE A 57 -6.72 8.82 -20.78
N ILE A 58 -7.14 7.55 -20.81
CA ILE A 58 -6.50 6.47 -20.03
C ILE A 58 -5.04 6.31 -20.47
N SER A 59 -4.77 6.27 -21.77
CA SER A 59 -3.41 6.11 -22.30
C SER A 59 -2.50 7.27 -21.88
N LYS A 60 -2.98 8.52 -21.97
CA LYS A 60 -2.21 9.70 -21.51
C LYS A 60 -2.00 9.71 -20.01
N PHE A 61 -2.99 9.28 -19.25
CA PHE A 61 -2.89 9.18 -17.80
C PHE A 61 -1.86 8.12 -17.39
N GLU A 62 -1.92 6.93 -17.98
CA GLU A 62 -0.95 5.86 -17.77
C GLU A 62 0.47 6.28 -18.15
N GLU A 63 0.62 6.99 -19.28
CA GLU A 63 1.91 7.53 -19.70
C GLU A 63 2.47 8.48 -18.65
N HIS A 64 1.64 9.38 -18.11
CA HIS A 64 2.04 10.31 -17.07
C HIS A 64 2.43 9.59 -15.77
N VAL A 65 1.60 8.65 -15.31
CA VAL A 65 1.86 7.87 -14.10
C VAL A 65 3.17 7.10 -14.24
N ARG A 66 3.39 6.45 -15.39
CA ARG A 66 4.59 5.67 -15.67
C ARG A 66 5.86 6.52 -15.72
N LYS A 67 5.82 7.71 -16.35
CA LYS A 67 7.01 8.53 -16.59
C LYS A 67 7.38 9.46 -15.44
N PHE A 68 6.41 9.91 -14.66
CA PHE A 68 6.64 10.97 -13.67
C PHE A 68 6.26 10.55 -12.25
N VAL A 69 5.09 9.94 -12.06
CA VAL A 69 4.56 9.64 -10.72
C VAL A 69 5.30 8.47 -10.09
N VAL A 70 5.36 7.34 -10.79
CA VAL A 70 6.01 6.12 -10.28
C VAL A 70 7.51 6.31 -10.05
N PRO A 71 8.28 6.93 -10.97
CA PRO A 71 9.68 7.23 -10.71
C PRO A 71 9.90 8.15 -9.50
N LYS A 72 9.03 9.15 -9.30
CA LYS A 72 9.10 10.02 -8.12
C LYS A 72 8.76 9.28 -6.83
N PHE A 73 7.80 8.35 -6.86
CA PHE A 73 7.53 7.45 -5.75
C PHE A 73 8.76 6.61 -5.39
N TRP A 74 9.39 5.99 -6.38
CA TRP A 74 10.59 5.17 -6.16
C TRP A 74 11.84 5.98 -5.82
N ALA A 75 11.88 7.29 -6.11
CA ALA A 75 12.98 8.17 -5.72
C ALA A 75 13.11 8.32 -4.19
N PHE A 76 12.03 8.07 -3.43
CA PHE A 76 12.09 7.99 -1.97
C PHE A 76 12.78 6.70 -1.49
N PHE A 77 13.02 5.73 -2.38
CA PHE A 77 13.61 4.44 -2.03
C PHE A 77 15.14 4.45 -2.20
N THR A 78 15.84 5.30 -1.45
CA THR A 78 17.30 5.45 -1.51
C THR A 78 18.03 4.29 -0.82
N THR A 79 19.15 3.85 -1.39
CA THR A 79 19.94 2.72 -0.85
C THR A 79 20.89 3.11 0.29
N ASP A 80 21.19 4.39 0.44
CA ASP A 80 22.08 4.92 1.48
C ASP A 80 21.22 5.35 2.67
N ILE A 81 20.76 4.38 3.45
CA ILE A 81 19.81 4.65 4.54
C ILE A 81 20.59 4.85 5.84
N ASN A 82 20.50 6.04 6.44
CA ASN A 82 20.77 6.18 7.87
C ASN A 82 19.62 5.56 8.66
N VAL A 83 19.93 4.90 9.79
CA VAL A 83 18.92 4.28 10.66
C VAL A 83 17.83 5.30 11.02
N GLY A 84 16.58 4.98 10.69
CA GLY A 84 15.39 5.81 10.95
C GLY A 84 14.90 6.63 9.75
N GLU A 85 15.72 6.82 8.71
CA GLU A 85 15.28 7.51 7.49
C GLU A 85 14.31 6.65 6.66
N GLY A 86 14.42 5.32 6.71
CA GLY A 86 13.51 4.41 6.00
C GLY A 86 12.05 4.61 6.41
N PHE A 87 11.80 4.86 7.71
CA PHE A 87 10.45 5.11 8.22
C PHE A 87 9.83 6.36 7.58
N GLY A 88 10.58 7.48 7.61
CA GLY A 88 10.12 8.75 7.05
C GLY A 88 10.00 8.73 5.52
N ASN A 89 10.92 8.03 4.84
CA ASN A 89 10.92 7.92 3.39
C ASN A 89 9.73 7.11 2.88
N PHE A 90 9.41 5.98 3.53
CA PHE A 90 8.24 5.19 3.16
C PHE A 90 6.93 5.98 3.39
N PHE A 91 6.81 6.66 4.55
CA PHE A 91 5.68 7.53 4.83
C PHE A 91 5.48 8.60 3.75
N LYS A 92 6.54 9.33 3.39
CA LYS A 92 6.51 10.37 2.34
C LYS A 92 6.14 9.81 0.97
N ALA A 93 6.64 8.62 0.64
CA ALA A 93 6.33 7.96 -0.63
C ALA A 93 4.83 7.62 -0.74
N VAL A 94 4.28 7.00 0.29
CA VAL A 94 2.86 6.64 0.35
C VAL A 94 1.97 7.88 0.39
N ASP A 95 2.35 8.90 1.16
CA ASP A 95 1.62 10.17 1.22
C ASP A 95 1.58 10.86 -0.14
N TYR A 96 2.72 10.96 -0.83
CA TYR A 96 2.80 11.50 -2.19
C TYR A 96 1.86 10.76 -3.16
N LEU A 97 1.87 9.43 -3.13
CA LEU A 97 1.03 8.62 -4.01
C LEU A 97 -0.46 8.79 -3.69
N TYR A 98 -0.80 8.87 -2.41
CA TYR A 98 -2.16 9.06 -1.95
C TYR A 98 -2.69 10.45 -2.32
N THR A 99 -1.91 11.52 -2.13
CA THR A 99 -2.26 12.87 -2.60
C THR A 99 -2.44 12.91 -4.11
N PHE A 100 -1.59 12.21 -4.86
CA PHE A 100 -1.79 12.07 -6.30
C PHE A 100 -3.13 11.38 -6.61
N PHE A 101 -3.44 10.27 -5.96
CA PHE A 101 -4.70 9.56 -6.14
C PHE A 101 -5.94 10.44 -5.86
N THR A 102 -5.98 11.12 -4.71
CA THR A 102 -7.13 11.94 -4.31
C THR A 102 -7.35 13.13 -5.23
N ASN A 103 -6.28 13.75 -5.72
CA ASN A 103 -6.37 14.87 -6.67
C ASN A 103 -6.91 14.47 -8.05
N HIS A 104 -6.82 13.18 -8.42
CA HIS A 104 -7.11 12.71 -9.79
C HIS A 104 -8.31 11.75 -9.87
N ILE A 105 -8.93 11.41 -8.75
CA ILE A 105 -10.10 10.53 -8.71
C ILE A 105 -11.26 11.05 -9.57
N HIS A 106 -11.48 12.37 -9.58
CA HIS A 106 -12.53 13.01 -10.38
C HIS A 106 -12.27 12.92 -11.89
N LEU A 107 -11.01 12.93 -12.35
CA LEU A 107 -10.70 12.78 -13.77
C LEU A 107 -11.23 11.44 -14.29
N ILE A 108 -10.88 10.36 -13.59
CA ILE A 108 -11.28 9.01 -13.96
C ILE A 108 -12.79 8.82 -13.74
N GLY A 109 -13.35 9.41 -12.68
CA GLY A 109 -14.80 9.51 -12.48
C GLY A 109 -15.50 10.10 -13.71
N ASN A 110 -15.04 11.25 -14.18
CA ASN A 110 -15.58 11.92 -15.36
C ASN A 110 -15.44 11.08 -16.63
N THR A 111 -14.34 10.34 -16.80
CA THR A 111 -14.19 9.42 -17.94
C THR A 111 -15.12 8.22 -17.88
N SER A 112 -15.52 7.79 -16.68
CA SER A 112 -16.43 6.64 -16.51
C SER A 112 -17.87 6.98 -16.92
N LEU A 113 -18.24 8.26 -16.90
CA LEU A 113 -19.54 8.77 -17.36
C LEU A 113 -19.72 8.73 -18.89
N LEU A 114 -18.69 8.33 -19.63
CA LEU A 114 -18.80 8.02 -21.06
C LEU A 114 -19.49 6.65 -21.24
N CYS A 115 -20.80 6.62 -20.98
CA CYS A 115 -21.67 5.47 -20.73
C CYS A 115 -21.70 4.35 -21.80
N ASN A 116 -21.19 4.60 -23.02
CA ASN A 116 -21.26 3.63 -24.12
C ASN A 116 -19.97 2.79 -24.31
N SER A 117 -19.09 2.76 -23.32
CA SER A 117 -17.78 2.11 -23.42
C SER A 117 -17.62 1.03 -22.35
N LYS A 118 -17.00 -0.11 -22.73
CA LYS A 118 -16.64 -1.19 -21.79
C LYS A 118 -15.98 -0.62 -20.52
N PRO A 119 -16.22 -1.19 -19.33
CA PRO A 119 -15.56 -0.76 -18.10
C PRO A 119 -14.04 -0.69 -18.29
N ILE A 120 -13.41 0.30 -17.66
CA ILE A 120 -11.94 0.45 -17.74
C ILE A 120 -11.34 -0.77 -17.07
N TYR A 121 -10.63 -1.61 -17.83
CA TYR A 121 -10.01 -2.85 -17.33
C TYR A 121 -10.95 -3.77 -16.54
N ASN A 122 -12.25 -3.80 -16.88
CA ASN A 122 -13.28 -4.54 -16.15
C ASN A 122 -13.42 -4.19 -14.66
N ALA A 123 -12.92 -3.03 -14.22
CA ALA A 123 -13.11 -2.57 -12.85
C ALA A 123 -14.57 -2.18 -12.58
N GLU A 124 -15.00 -2.42 -11.35
CA GLU A 124 -16.38 -2.15 -10.89
C GLU A 124 -16.74 -0.67 -10.92
N ASN A 125 -15.75 0.20 -10.67
CA ASN A 125 -15.93 1.64 -10.65
C ASN A 125 -14.66 2.38 -11.10
N ALA A 126 -14.80 3.69 -11.34
CA ALA A 126 -13.72 4.58 -11.73
C ALA A 126 -12.55 4.60 -10.74
N THR A 127 -12.88 4.54 -9.45
CA THR A 127 -11.92 4.55 -8.34
C THR A 127 -11.03 3.31 -8.37
N ASP A 128 -11.61 2.13 -8.57
CA ASP A 128 -10.88 0.87 -8.70
C ASP A 128 -10.07 0.80 -9.99
N SER A 129 -10.55 1.43 -11.07
CA SER A 129 -9.80 1.57 -12.31
C SER A 129 -8.50 2.37 -12.07
N LEU A 130 -8.61 3.48 -11.35
CA LEU A 130 -7.46 4.32 -11.00
C LEU A 130 -6.47 3.58 -10.09
N LYS A 131 -6.97 2.91 -9.05
CA LYS A 131 -6.15 2.06 -8.17
C LYS A 131 -5.41 0.99 -8.96
N LEU A 132 -6.08 0.34 -9.92
CA LEU A 132 -5.49 -0.68 -10.78
C LEU A 132 -4.39 -0.12 -11.68
N ILE A 133 -4.61 1.03 -12.31
CA ILE A 133 -3.61 1.71 -13.16
C ILE A 133 -2.36 2.05 -12.33
N ILE A 134 -2.54 2.70 -11.18
CA ILE A 134 -1.44 3.06 -10.28
C ILE A 134 -0.69 1.80 -9.83
N ARG A 135 -1.41 0.78 -9.37
CA ARG A 135 -0.79 -0.47 -8.91
C ARG A 135 0.00 -1.17 -10.02
N ALA A 136 -0.57 -1.33 -11.20
CA ALA A 136 0.09 -2.02 -12.31
C ALA A 136 1.34 -1.26 -12.79
N THR A 137 1.25 0.06 -12.89
CA THR A 137 2.39 0.90 -13.30
C THR A 137 3.49 0.98 -12.23
N LEU A 138 3.13 0.93 -10.95
CA LEU A 138 4.06 0.92 -9.83
C LEU A 138 4.82 -0.41 -9.76
N LEU A 139 4.10 -1.54 -9.79
CA LEU A 139 4.69 -2.88 -9.68
C LEU A 139 5.49 -3.27 -10.94
N SER A 140 5.18 -2.71 -12.11
CA SER A 140 5.99 -2.94 -13.33
C SER A 140 7.35 -2.26 -13.31
N GLN A 141 7.58 -1.31 -12.40
CA GLN A 141 8.84 -0.57 -12.26
C GLN A 141 9.49 -0.82 -10.88
N LEU A 142 9.28 -2.00 -10.31
CA LEU A 142 9.74 -2.38 -8.98
C LEU A 142 11.28 -2.37 -8.89
N PRO A 143 11.88 -1.53 -8.02
CA PRO A 143 13.33 -1.53 -7.80
C PRO A 143 13.80 -2.81 -7.09
N LEU A 144 15.02 -3.30 -7.34
CA LEU A 144 15.52 -4.55 -6.74
C LEU A 144 15.59 -4.55 -5.20
N ASN A 145 15.88 -3.39 -4.60
CA ASN A 145 16.13 -3.26 -3.16
C ASN A 145 15.00 -2.54 -2.41
N TYR A 146 13.80 -2.48 -3.01
CA TYR A 146 12.66 -1.76 -2.40
C TYR A 146 12.28 -2.31 -1.01
N ASN A 147 12.48 -3.61 -0.80
CA ASN A 147 12.17 -4.34 0.43
C ASN A 147 12.79 -3.69 1.67
N LYS A 148 14.02 -3.18 1.58
CA LYS A 148 14.80 -2.72 2.74
C LYS A 148 14.10 -1.60 3.50
N ILE A 149 13.53 -0.66 2.77
CA ILE A 149 12.85 0.51 3.35
C ILE A 149 11.51 0.12 3.96
N ILE A 150 10.80 -0.80 3.31
CA ILE A 150 9.55 -1.35 3.83
C ILE A 150 9.82 -2.16 5.10
N GLU A 151 10.88 -2.96 5.10
CA GLU A 151 11.32 -3.76 6.24
C GLU A 151 11.69 -2.86 7.41
N GLU A 152 12.51 -1.84 7.19
CA GLU A 152 12.88 -0.86 8.22
C GLU A 152 11.64 -0.14 8.78
N PHE A 153 10.71 0.28 7.92
CA PHE A 153 9.46 0.92 8.35
C PHE A 153 8.65 0.03 9.30
N TYR A 154 8.41 -1.23 8.93
CA TYR A 154 7.62 -2.15 9.74
C TYR A 154 8.39 -2.67 10.97
N GLU A 155 9.69 -2.91 10.87
CA GLU A 155 10.52 -3.29 12.01
C GLU A 155 10.55 -2.18 13.08
N THR A 156 10.66 -0.93 12.62
CA THR A 156 10.62 0.25 13.50
C THR A 156 9.25 0.40 14.17
N ALA A 157 8.16 0.20 13.41
CA ALA A 157 6.82 0.21 13.96
C ALA A 157 6.55 -0.92 14.97
N LEU A 158 7.09 -2.11 14.71
CA LEU A 158 6.99 -3.24 15.64
C LEU A 158 7.75 -2.98 16.94
N LYS A 159 8.94 -2.35 16.87
CA LYS A 159 9.70 -1.90 18.04
C LYS A 159 8.94 -0.82 18.82
N LEU A 160 8.32 0.14 18.11
CA LEU A 160 7.49 1.18 18.72
C LEU A 160 6.31 0.60 19.50
N GLU A 161 5.66 -0.44 18.99
CA GLU A 161 4.53 -1.12 19.64
C GLU A 161 4.95 -2.02 20.81
N ASN A 162 6.22 -2.45 20.87
CA ASN A 162 6.74 -3.29 21.95
C ASN A 162 7.42 -2.49 23.08
N ASN A 163 7.75 -1.23 22.84
CA ASN A 163 8.53 -0.42 23.77
C ASN A 163 7.62 0.33 24.74
N ASP A 164 7.51 -0.18 25.98
CA ASP A 164 6.78 0.50 27.05
C ASP A 164 7.54 1.71 27.64
N ASP A 165 8.88 1.81 27.47
CA ASP A 165 9.69 2.81 28.23
C ASP A 165 10.96 3.34 27.53
N THR A 166 11.21 3.05 26.25
CA THR A 166 12.42 3.54 25.54
C THR A 166 12.14 4.67 24.55
N ALA A 167 13.17 5.46 24.29
CA ALA A 167 13.07 6.58 23.36
C ALA A 167 12.62 6.15 21.98
N CYS A 168 11.69 6.91 21.38
CA CYS A 168 11.20 6.67 20.04
C CYS A 168 12.39 6.52 19.08
N PRO A 169 12.59 5.37 18.42
CA PRO A 169 13.72 5.14 17.52
C PRO A 169 13.72 6.06 16.29
N VAL A 170 12.61 6.78 16.03
CA VAL A 170 12.45 7.69 14.89
C VAL A 170 12.70 9.15 15.29
N CYS A 171 12.10 9.63 16.39
CA CYS A 171 12.18 11.04 16.80
C CYS A 171 12.89 11.29 18.13
N GLY A 172 13.48 10.26 18.76
CA GLY A 172 14.31 10.43 19.95
C GLY A 172 13.59 10.98 21.19
N ASN A 173 12.26 10.79 21.31
CA ASN A 173 11.40 11.34 22.37
C ASN A 173 11.21 12.87 22.34
N GLU A 174 10.96 13.45 21.16
CA GLU A 174 10.28 14.75 21.11
C GLU A 174 8.94 14.69 21.88
N PRO A 175 8.55 15.76 22.59
CA PRO A 175 7.42 15.76 23.53
C PRO A 175 6.05 15.42 22.91
N GLU A 176 5.95 15.36 21.59
CA GLU A 176 4.74 15.01 20.82
C GLU A 176 5.04 13.93 19.76
N CYS A 177 5.56 12.76 20.17
CA CYS A 177 5.84 11.67 19.24
C CYS A 177 4.58 11.18 18.51
N SER A 178 4.48 11.50 17.22
CA SER A 178 3.35 11.10 16.34
C SER A 178 3.68 9.93 15.40
N CYS A 179 4.77 9.19 15.66
CA CYS A 179 5.26 8.16 14.74
C CYS A 179 4.28 6.99 14.58
N LEU A 180 3.62 6.56 15.67
CA LEU A 180 2.55 5.55 15.59
C LEU A 180 1.34 6.04 14.77
N ILE A 181 0.99 7.33 14.87
CA ILE A 181 -0.10 7.91 14.07
C ILE A 181 0.28 7.88 12.59
N TYR A 182 1.52 8.24 12.25
CA TYR A 182 2.02 8.15 10.87
C TYR A 182 2.06 6.71 10.35
N PHE A 183 2.41 5.75 11.20
CA PHE A 183 2.35 4.33 10.87
C PHE A 183 0.93 3.89 10.49
N HIS A 184 -0.05 4.14 11.36
CA HIS A 184 -1.44 3.78 11.08
C HIS A 184 -1.99 4.49 9.85
N ALA A 185 -1.73 5.80 9.71
CA ALA A 185 -2.14 6.56 8.54
C ALA A 185 -1.55 6.03 7.22
N THR A 186 -0.29 5.57 7.24
CA THR A 186 0.35 4.96 6.07
C THR A 186 -0.34 3.66 5.68
N ASN A 187 -0.60 2.78 6.66
CA ASN A 187 -1.28 1.51 6.41
C ASN A 187 -2.71 1.73 5.89
N SER A 188 -3.47 2.66 6.48
CA SER A 188 -4.81 3.01 5.98
C SER A 188 -4.78 3.49 4.52
N LYS A 189 -3.81 4.34 4.15
CA LYS A 189 -3.62 4.78 2.75
C LYS A 189 -3.28 3.62 1.82
N LEU A 190 -2.41 2.70 2.25
CA LEU A 190 -2.04 1.51 1.46
C LEU A 190 -3.21 0.55 1.27
N VAL A 191 -4.04 0.34 2.30
CA VAL A 191 -5.27 -0.45 2.22
C VAL A 191 -6.24 0.19 1.23
N GLU A 192 -6.48 1.50 1.36
CA GLU A 192 -7.39 2.21 0.46
C GLU A 192 -6.93 2.13 -1.00
N LEU A 193 -5.62 2.29 -1.25
CA LEU A 193 -5.02 2.18 -2.58
C LEU A 193 -4.95 0.73 -3.11
N LYS A 194 -5.33 -0.28 -2.32
CA LYS A 194 -5.17 -1.71 -2.64
C LYS A 194 -3.72 -2.09 -2.94
N LEU A 195 -2.78 -1.48 -2.20
CA LEU A 195 -1.32 -1.65 -2.33
C LEU A 195 -0.67 -2.38 -1.16
N LEU A 196 -1.31 -2.48 0.00
CA LEU A 196 -0.72 -3.12 1.18
C LEU A 196 -0.25 -4.56 0.89
N GLU A 197 -1.14 -5.44 0.44
CA GLU A 197 -0.77 -6.83 0.13
C GLU A 197 0.25 -6.93 -1.03
N PRO A 198 0.02 -6.30 -2.20
CA PRO A 198 0.93 -6.45 -3.34
C PRO A 198 2.32 -5.85 -3.14
N LEU A 199 2.46 -4.84 -2.29
CA LEU A 199 3.74 -4.15 -2.07
C LEU A 199 4.44 -4.61 -0.79
N CYS A 200 3.69 -4.81 0.29
CA CYS A 200 4.24 -5.04 1.64
C CYS A 200 4.06 -6.48 2.14
N GLY A 201 3.13 -7.26 1.57
CA GLY A 201 2.74 -8.57 2.12
C GLY A 201 3.89 -9.56 2.30
N GLN A 202 4.77 -9.67 1.30
CA GLN A 202 5.95 -10.55 1.40
C GLN A 202 6.96 -10.05 2.45
N VAL A 203 7.20 -8.74 2.52
CA VAL A 203 8.13 -8.12 3.49
C VAL A 203 7.61 -8.31 4.91
N LEU A 204 6.31 -8.04 5.12
CA LEU A 204 5.61 -8.27 6.39
C LEU A 204 5.70 -9.74 6.83
N THR A 205 5.44 -10.68 5.91
CA THR A 205 5.53 -12.11 6.21
C THR A 205 6.94 -12.49 6.66
N SER A 206 7.97 -12.06 5.91
CA SER A 206 9.37 -12.33 6.25
C SER A 206 9.77 -11.73 7.60
N LEU A 207 9.39 -10.48 7.85
CA LEU A 207 9.69 -9.78 9.10
C LEU A 207 9.07 -10.51 10.31
N ILE A 208 7.80 -10.88 10.22
CA ILE A 208 7.09 -11.54 11.32
C ILE A 208 7.67 -12.93 11.59
N TYR A 209 8.01 -13.67 10.53
CA TYR A 209 8.62 -14.98 10.67
C TYR A 209 9.96 -14.87 11.40
N GLY A 210 10.84 -13.96 10.94
CA GLY A 210 12.11 -13.70 11.60
C GLY A 210 11.97 -13.20 13.04
N TYR A 211 10.94 -12.39 13.33
CA TYR A 211 10.67 -11.90 14.68
C TYR A 211 10.22 -13.01 15.63
N ILE A 212 9.32 -13.90 15.18
CA ILE A 212 8.89 -15.08 15.95
C ILE A 212 10.08 -16.00 16.22
N GLU A 213 10.88 -16.30 15.20
CA GLU A 213 12.09 -17.11 15.37
C GLU A 213 13.07 -16.50 16.37
N SER A 214 13.32 -15.20 16.27
CA SER A 214 14.19 -14.48 17.19
C SER A 214 13.66 -14.50 18.63
N TYR A 215 12.36 -14.27 18.81
CA TYR A 215 11.73 -14.28 20.13
C TYR A 215 11.77 -15.66 20.79
N ILE A 216 11.42 -16.73 20.05
CA ILE A 216 11.48 -18.11 20.56
C ILE A 216 12.92 -18.48 20.93
N ASN A 217 13.89 -18.16 20.07
CA ASN A 217 15.30 -18.42 20.34
C ASN A 217 15.80 -17.66 21.57
N LYS A 218 15.35 -16.43 21.82
CA LYS A 218 15.74 -15.67 23.02
C LYS A 218 15.09 -16.21 24.29
N THR A 219 13.81 -16.57 24.23
CA THR A 219 13.02 -16.97 25.40
C THR A 219 13.30 -18.41 25.84
N CYS A 220 13.51 -19.32 24.88
CA CYS A 220 13.59 -20.76 25.17
C CYS A 220 15.02 -21.30 25.27
N LYS A 221 16.02 -20.54 24.82
CA LYS A 221 17.41 -21.01 24.79
C LYS A 221 17.99 -21.10 26.19
N ASP A 222 18.60 -22.25 26.46
CA ASP A 222 19.28 -22.58 27.72
C ASP A 222 18.36 -22.63 28.96
N ASN A 223 17.03 -22.64 28.77
CA ASN A 223 16.05 -22.81 29.85
C ASN A 223 15.16 -24.04 29.58
N PHE A 224 15.36 -25.08 30.38
CA PHE A 224 14.82 -26.43 30.18
C PHE A 224 13.74 -26.83 31.19
N ASP A 225 13.62 -26.09 32.28
CA ASP A 225 12.79 -26.48 33.43
C ASP A 225 11.30 -26.12 33.24
N ASN A 226 10.99 -25.30 32.23
CA ASN A 226 9.64 -24.79 31.97
C ASN A 226 9.15 -25.10 30.55
N SER A 227 7.86 -25.45 30.45
CA SER A 227 7.14 -25.42 29.17
C SER A 227 6.77 -23.96 28.85
N TYR A 228 7.22 -23.49 27.68
CA TYR A 228 6.92 -22.13 27.22
C TYR A 228 5.75 -22.06 26.23
N ILE A 229 5.16 -23.20 25.85
CA ILE A 229 4.16 -23.26 24.76
C ILE A 229 2.99 -22.32 25.05
N ASP A 230 2.32 -22.45 26.20
CA ASP A 230 1.17 -21.61 26.56
C ASP A 230 1.53 -20.11 26.61
N ALA A 231 2.74 -19.77 27.06
CA ALA A 231 3.23 -18.40 27.12
C ALA A 231 3.50 -17.84 25.71
N LEU A 232 4.10 -18.65 24.83
CA LEU A 232 4.37 -18.30 23.44
C LEU A 232 3.08 -18.14 22.63
N GLU A 233 2.08 -19.01 22.84
CA GLU A 233 0.76 -18.89 22.21
C GLU A 233 0.05 -17.61 22.63
N LYS A 234 0.03 -17.32 23.94
CA LYS A 234 -0.53 -16.06 24.46
C LYS A 234 0.19 -14.84 23.91
N TRP A 235 1.51 -14.88 23.85
CA TRP A 235 2.32 -13.80 23.27
C TRP A 235 2.00 -13.60 21.78
N LEU A 236 1.93 -14.69 20.99
CA LEU A 236 1.61 -14.62 19.57
C LEU A 236 0.26 -13.94 19.36
N ASP A 237 -0.76 -14.37 20.11
CA ASP A 237 -2.11 -13.82 20.00
C ASP A 237 -2.21 -12.36 20.48
N GLN A 238 -1.62 -12.03 21.62
CA GLN A 238 -1.75 -10.71 22.23
C GLN A 238 -0.91 -9.64 21.52
N PHE A 239 0.26 -10.02 21.00
CA PHE A 239 1.20 -9.09 20.40
C PHE A 239 1.18 -9.15 18.87
N ILE A 240 1.54 -10.30 18.28
CA ILE A 240 1.74 -10.40 16.81
C ILE A 240 0.42 -10.32 16.05
N ILE A 241 -0.59 -11.11 16.45
CA ILE A 241 -1.89 -11.11 15.77
C ILE A 241 -2.57 -9.74 15.95
N ASN A 242 -2.51 -9.16 17.15
CA ASN A 242 -3.06 -7.83 17.40
C ASN A 242 -2.34 -6.74 16.57
N TRP A 243 -1.02 -6.79 16.46
CA TRP A 243 -0.25 -5.88 15.63
C TRP A 243 -0.61 -6.01 14.14
N LEU A 244 -0.76 -7.25 13.65
CA LEU A 244 -1.24 -7.52 12.30
C LEU A 244 -2.63 -6.96 12.05
N ARG A 245 -3.58 -7.09 12.99
CA ARG A 245 -4.90 -6.45 12.85
C ARG A 245 -4.79 -4.94 12.64
N LYS A 246 -3.91 -4.27 13.40
CA LYS A 246 -3.64 -2.83 13.25
C LYS A 246 -2.99 -2.48 11.91
N VAL A 247 -2.15 -3.35 11.35
CA VAL A 247 -1.51 -3.15 10.03
C VAL A 247 -2.52 -3.26 8.89
N TYR A 248 -3.38 -4.29 8.93
CA TYR A 248 -4.36 -4.54 7.87
C TYR A 248 -5.65 -3.75 8.03
N GLY A 249 -5.85 -3.04 9.14
CA GLY A 249 -7.10 -2.34 9.45
C GLY A 249 -8.28 -3.31 9.56
N CYS A 250 -8.02 -4.52 10.06
CA CYS A 250 -9.04 -5.54 10.25
C CYS A 250 -9.91 -5.16 11.45
N ASP A 251 -10.91 -4.31 11.22
CA ASP A 251 -11.91 -3.91 12.22
C ASP A 251 -12.99 -5.01 12.39
N GLY A 252 -12.57 -6.27 12.48
CA GLY A 252 -13.45 -7.44 12.70
C GLY A 252 -14.22 -7.95 11.49
N SER A 253 -14.10 -7.35 10.30
CA SER A 253 -14.90 -7.70 9.11
C SER A 253 -14.31 -8.80 8.21
N SER A 254 -13.04 -9.21 8.43
CA SER A 254 -12.36 -10.27 7.66
C SER A 254 -11.85 -11.39 8.59
N GLU A 255 -12.76 -11.97 9.37
CA GLU A 255 -12.44 -13.05 10.32
C GLU A 255 -11.75 -14.24 9.66
N LEU A 256 -12.11 -14.57 8.42
CA LEU A 256 -11.53 -15.70 7.68
C LEU A 256 -10.04 -15.47 7.39
N GLN A 257 -9.68 -14.27 6.95
CA GLN A 257 -8.28 -13.94 6.65
C GLN A 257 -7.44 -13.92 7.93
N GLU A 258 -7.98 -13.39 9.03
CA GLU A 258 -7.32 -13.42 10.33
C GLU A 258 -7.08 -14.86 10.82
N GLN A 259 -8.09 -15.74 10.71
CA GLN A 259 -7.96 -17.15 11.08
C GLN A 259 -6.90 -17.87 10.26
N GLU A 260 -6.82 -17.59 8.96
CA GLU A 260 -5.80 -18.17 8.08
C GLU A 260 -4.37 -17.76 8.48
N TYR A 261 -4.12 -16.47 8.73
CA TYR A 261 -2.79 -16.03 9.17
C TYR A 261 -2.48 -16.51 10.58
N LYS A 262 -3.45 -16.51 11.51
CA LYS A 262 -3.29 -17.05 12.86
C LYS A 262 -2.85 -18.51 12.81
N GLN A 263 -3.56 -19.35 12.05
CA GLN A 263 -3.20 -20.77 11.91
C GLN A 263 -1.79 -20.97 11.35
N LYS A 264 -1.41 -20.21 10.31
CA LYS A 264 -0.06 -20.28 9.73
C LYS A 264 1.02 -19.90 10.74
N LEU A 265 0.81 -18.83 11.51
CA LEU A 265 1.78 -18.35 12.49
C LEU A 265 1.87 -19.27 13.71
N THR A 266 0.75 -19.86 14.15
CA THR A 266 0.75 -20.89 15.20
C THR A 266 1.53 -22.13 14.76
N ASN A 267 1.35 -22.59 13.52
CA ASN A 267 2.13 -23.70 12.98
C ASN A 267 3.63 -23.37 12.94
N LEU A 268 3.99 -22.17 12.48
CA LEU A 268 5.39 -21.71 12.48
C LEU A 268 5.99 -21.67 13.88
N LEU A 269 5.22 -21.20 14.88
CA LEU A 269 5.63 -21.18 16.28
C LEU A 269 5.98 -22.58 16.77
N TYR A 270 5.10 -23.57 16.54
CA TYR A 270 5.36 -24.95 16.92
C TYR A 270 6.57 -25.53 16.20
N GLU A 271 6.67 -25.37 14.88
CA GLU A 271 7.81 -25.87 14.12
C GLU A 271 9.13 -25.29 14.64
N THR A 272 9.15 -23.99 14.91
CA THR A 272 10.34 -23.28 15.43
C THR A 272 10.69 -23.76 16.84
N TYR A 273 9.70 -23.83 17.73
CA TYR A 273 9.90 -24.32 19.10
C TYR A 273 10.41 -25.77 19.11
N THR A 274 9.83 -26.64 18.29
CA THR A 274 10.28 -28.03 18.13
C THR A 274 11.71 -28.09 17.61
N LYS A 275 12.08 -27.30 16.59
CA LYS A 275 13.47 -27.23 16.09
C LYS A 275 14.44 -26.80 17.20
N VAL A 276 14.09 -25.78 17.98
CA VAL A 276 14.92 -25.31 19.12
C VAL A 276 15.12 -26.43 20.15
N ARG A 277 14.04 -27.13 20.52
CA ARG A 277 14.10 -28.24 21.48
C ARG A 277 14.86 -29.45 20.96
N ILE A 278 14.75 -29.80 19.67
CA ILE A 278 15.56 -30.84 19.03
C ILE A 278 17.04 -30.48 19.10
N ASN A 279 17.41 -29.25 18.75
CA ASN A 279 18.81 -28.80 18.79
C ASN A 279 19.40 -28.81 20.21
N GLN A 280 18.55 -28.68 21.22
CA GLN A 280 18.93 -28.70 22.63
C GLN A 280 18.74 -30.08 23.29
N LEU A 281 18.22 -31.07 22.55
CA LEU A 281 17.82 -32.37 23.10
C LEU A 281 18.97 -33.07 23.84
N PHE A 282 20.18 -33.00 23.28
CA PHE A 282 21.38 -33.55 23.93
C PHE A 282 21.69 -32.86 25.26
N ASN A 283 21.58 -31.53 25.34
CA ASN A 283 21.82 -30.79 26.58
C ASN A 283 20.73 -31.08 27.62
N ILE A 284 19.48 -31.28 27.18
CA ILE A 284 18.35 -31.68 28.02
C ILE A 284 18.58 -33.08 28.61
N ILE A 285 19.05 -34.04 27.80
CA ILE A 285 19.26 -35.43 28.22
C ILE A 285 20.48 -35.59 29.12
N ILE A 286 21.58 -34.89 28.81
CA ILE A 286 22.83 -35.01 29.58
C ILE A 286 22.67 -34.41 30.97
N GLY A 287 21.80 -33.40 31.12
CA GLY A 287 21.56 -32.69 32.38
C GLY A 287 22.78 -31.88 32.79
N ASN A 288 22.56 -30.70 33.39
CA ASN A 288 23.63 -30.04 34.15
C ASN A 288 24.20 -31.05 35.17
N LYS A 289 25.45 -31.46 34.97
CA LYS A 289 26.32 -31.87 36.08
C LYS A 289 26.88 -30.64 36.75
#